data_AF-A0A0A2KM45-F1
#
_entry.id   AF-A0A0A2KM45-F1
#
_cell.length_a   1.000
_cell.length_b   1.000
_cell.length_c   1.000
_cell.angle_alpha   90.00
_cell.angle_beta   90.00
_cell.angle_gamma   90.00
#
_symmetry.space_group_name_H-M   'P 1'
#
loop_
_entity.id
_entity.type
_entity.pdbx_description
1 polymer ?
#
loop_
_entity_poly.entity_id
_entity_poly.type
_entity_poly.pdbx_seq_one_letter_code
_entity_poly.pdbx_strand_id
1 'polypeptide(L)'
;MAVRAQFENSNEVGVFSCLTNAYAIVAVGASENFYSVFESELQDVIPICHATIAGTRIVGRLIVGKENIYQENANANNLALSNRKGLLVPTTTTDQELQHLRNTLPSEVKIQRIEERLSALGNVICCNDHVAIVHPDLERETEEIIADVLGAPTWPSRTKVGNVICCNDHVAIVHPDLERETEEIIADVLGVEVFRQTVADNVLTGSYMALSNQGGIVHPKTSIRDQDELSSLLQVPLVAGSVNRGSPVVGAGMVVNDWLAITGLDTTATELSVVESVFRLGEMAPGGASGAGVNKESIVESFY
;
A
#
# COMPACT_ATOMS: atom_id res chain seq x y z
N MET A 1 -8.08 12.55 -4.79
CA MET A 1 -8.56 13.37 -3.65
C MET A 1 -8.26 12.63 -2.34
N ALA A 2 -8.20 13.29 -1.18
CA ALA A 2 -8.14 12.60 0.10
C ALA A 2 -9.51 12.60 0.80
N VAL A 3 -10.01 11.41 1.13
CA VAL A 3 -11.33 11.22 1.74
C VAL A 3 -11.21 10.68 3.15
N ARG A 4 -12.24 10.99 3.96
CA ARG A 4 -12.35 10.56 5.35
C ARG A 4 -13.31 9.40 5.45
N ALA A 5 -12.90 8.35 6.13
CA ALA A 5 -13.73 7.18 6.38
C ALA A 5 -13.56 6.71 7.83
N GLN A 6 -14.62 6.14 8.40
CA GLN A 6 -14.57 5.50 9.72
C GLN A 6 -15.16 4.11 9.62
N PHE A 7 -14.40 3.11 10.06
CA PHE A 7 -14.90 1.75 10.16
C PHE A 7 -15.45 1.53 11.57
N GLU A 8 -16.78 1.50 11.71
CA GLU A 8 -17.48 1.45 13.00
C GLU A 8 -17.03 2.59 13.93
N ASN A 9 -16.17 2.31 14.91
CA ASN A 9 -15.58 3.29 15.83
C ASN A 9 -14.07 3.42 15.69
N SER A 10 -13.47 2.77 14.68
CA SER A 10 -12.03 2.81 14.43
C SER A 10 -11.70 3.73 13.26
N ASN A 11 -10.64 4.50 13.45
CA ASN A 11 -10.08 5.40 12.45
C ASN A 11 -8.87 4.79 11.72
N GLU A 12 -8.51 3.53 12.02
CA GLU A 12 -7.40 2.82 11.37
C GLU A 12 -7.87 2.12 10.09
N VAL A 13 -8.18 2.92 9.07
CA VAL A 13 -8.79 2.43 7.82
C VAL A 13 -7.91 1.39 7.11
N GLY A 14 -6.58 1.50 7.21
CA GLY A 14 -5.65 0.54 6.59
C GLY A 14 -5.65 -0.86 7.20
N VAL A 15 -6.28 -1.05 8.36
CA VAL A 15 -6.46 -2.39 8.93
C VAL A 15 -7.66 -3.11 8.29
N PHE A 16 -8.67 -2.35 7.86
CA PHE A 16 -9.97 -2.85 7.38
C PHE A 16 -10.16 -2.72 5.87
N SER A 17 -9.22 -2.10 5.17
CA SER A 17 -9.26 -1.99 3.72
C SER A 17 -7.87 -2.18 3.14
N CYS A 18 -7.82 -2.76 1.94
CA CYS A 18 -6.64 -2.84 1.10
C CYS A 18 -6.97 -2.10 -0.20
N LEU A 19 -6.15 -1.13 -0.56
CA LEU A 19 -6.33 -0.32 -1.75
C LEU A 19 -5.11 -0.51 -2.66
N THR A 20 -5.37 -0.77 -3.94
CA THR A 20 -4.40 -0.82 -5.04
C THR A 20 -5.00 -0.07 -6.24
N ASN A 21 -4.22 0.29 -7.26
CA ASN A 21 -4.74 0.90 -8.50
C ASN A 21 -5.58 -0.08 -9.33
N ALA A 22 -5.60 -1.38 -9.01
CA ALA A 22 -6.33 -2.40 -9.77
C ALA A 22 -7.62 -2.87 -9.09
N TYR A 23 -7.64 -2.92 -7.76
CA TYR A 23 -8.79 -3.35 -6.98
C TYR A 23 -8.75 -2.80 -5.56
N ALA A 24 -9.93 -2.69 -4.95
CA ALA A 24 -10.08 -2.38 -3.54
C ALA A 24 -10.77 -3.55 -2.83
N ILE A 25 -10.26 -3.95 -1.67
CA ILE A 25 -10.92 -4.92 -0.79
C ILE A 25 -11.28 -4.22 0.50
N VAL A 26 -12.55 -4.34 0.86
CA VAL A 26 -13.13 -3.66 2.01
C VAL A 26 -13.78 -4.69 2.91
N ALA A 27 -13.55 -4.57 4.22
CA ALA A 27 -14.15 -5.47 5.19
C ALA A 27 -15.69 -5.43 5.17
N VAL A 28 -16.33 -6.59 5.27
CA VAL A 28 -17.79 -6.69 5.47
C VAL A 28 -18.16 -6.27 6.89
N GLY A 29 -19.32 -5.63 7.03
CA GLY A 29 -19.83 -5.13 8.31
C GLY A 29 -19.42 -3.69 8.62
N ALA A 30 -18.94 -2.95 7.60
CA ALA A 30 -18.80 -1.51 7.71
C ALA A 30 -20.17 -0.82 7.70
N SER A 31 -20.20 0.44 8.13
CA SER A 31 -21.38 1.28 7.95
C SER A 31 -21.60 1.60 6.47
N GLU A 32 -22.84 1.87 6.05
CA GLU A 32 -23.12 2.35 4.68
C GLU A 32 -22.34 3.64 4.38
N ASN A 33 -22.09 4.48 5.38
CA ASN A 33 -21.24 5.66 5.26
C ASN A 33 -19.79 5.33 4.90
N PHE A 34 -19.29 4.17 5.32
CA PHE A 34 -17.95 3.73 4.95
C PHE A 34 -17.95 3.26 3.49
N TYR A 35 -18.90 2.42 3.09
CA TYR A 35 -18.97 1.93 1.71
C TYR A 35 -19.23 3.04 0.70
N SER A 36 -20.10 4.00 1.02
CA SER A 36 -20.40 5.11 0.13
C SER A 36 -19.18 5.96 -0.20
N VAL A 37 -18.20 6.08 0.71
CA VAL A 37 -16.93 6.80 0.45
C VAL A 37 -16.05 6.06 -0.54
N PHE A 38 -16.01 4.72 -0.47
CA PHE A 38 -15.25 3.93 -1.44
C PHE A 38 -15.99 3.90 -2.78
N GLU A 39 -17.30 3.68 -2.78
CA GLU A 39 -18.12 3.62 -3.98
C GLU A 39 -18.15 4.97 -4.71
N SER A 40 -18.30 6.10 -4.01
CA SER A 40 -18.36 7.41 -4.67
C SER A 40 -17.09 7.76 -5.44
N GLU A 41 -15.93 7.29 -4.97
CA GLU A 41 -14.63 7.65 -5.55
C GLU A 41 -14.09 6.57 -6.50
N LEU A 42 -14.40 5.29 -6.26
CA LEU A 42 -13.74 4.16 -6.93
C LEU A 42 -14.65 3.36 -7.86
N GLN A 43 -15.97 3.51 -7.76
CA GLN A 43 -16.94 2.64 -8.47
C GLN A 43 -16.76 2.62 -10.00
N ASP A 44 -16.30 3.73 -10.59
CA ASP A 44 -16.10 3.84 -12.04
C ASP A 44 -14.69 3.42 -12.50
N VAL A 45 -13.73 3.28 -11.58
CA VAL A 45 -12.30 3.06 -11.91
C VAL A 45 -11.82 1.66 -11.55
N ILE A 46 -12.14 1.19 -10.34
CA ILE A 46 -11.68 -0.12 -9.85
C ILE A 46 -12.81 -0.92 -9.19
N PRO A 47 -12.82 -2.26 -9.33
CA PRO A 47 -13.76 -3.09 -8.61
C PRO A 47 -13.50 -3.04 -7.11
N ILE A 48 -14.58 -2.83 -6.36
CA ILE A 48 -14.60 -2.86 -4.90
C ILE A 48 -15.20 -4.20 -4.46
N CYS A 49 -14.45 -4.97 -3.67
CA CYS A 49 -14.92 -6.23 -3.13
C CYS A 49 -15.17 -6.13 -1.63
N HIS A 50 -16.40 -6.42 -1.22
CA HIS A 50 -16.79 -6.50 0.19
C HIS A 50 -16.59 -7.93 0.68
N ALA A 51 -15.44 -8.20 1.31
CA ALA A 51 -15.10 -9.55 1.76
C ALA A 51 -14.75 -9.57 3.25
N THR A 52 -15.09 -10.68 3.90
CA THR A 52 -14.38 -11.10 5.12
C THR A 52 -13.26 -12.04 4.71
N ILE A 53 -12.21 -12.10 5.53
CA ILE A 53 -11.13 -13.05 5.35
C ILE A 53 -11.05 -13.88 6.63
N ALA A 54 -11.24 -15.19 6.50
CA ALA A 54 -11.28 -16.11 7.63
C ALA A 54 -12.36 -15.76 8.66
N GLY A 55 -13.50 -15.21 8.20
CA GLY A 55 -14.56 -14.71 9.08
C GLY A 55 -14.17 -13.48 9.92
N THR A 56 -13.02 -12.85 9.62
CA THR A 56 -12.56 -11.63 10.29
C THR A 56 -12.70 -10.41 9.38
N ARG A 57 -12.66 -9.24 10.02
CA ARG A 57 -12.81 -7.93 9.38
C ARG A 57 -11.47 -7.23 9.11
N ILE A 58 -10.35 -7.81 9.55
CA ILE A 58 -9.02 -7.19 9.45
C ILE A 58 -8.34 -7.50 8.11
N VAL A 59 -9.06 -7.25 7.01
CA VAL A 59 -8.65 -7.65 5.66
C VAL A 59 -7.36 -6.98 5.20
N GLY A 60 -7.10 -5.73 5.61
CA GLY A 60 -5.91 -4.98 5.20
C GLY A 60 -4.61 -5.55 5.76
N ARG A 61 -4.66 -6.28 6.88
CA ARG A 61 -3.49 -6.95 7.46
C ARG A 61 -3.36 -8.42 7.06
N LEU A 62 -4.49 -9.09 6.81
CA LEU A 62 -4.52 -10.52 6.50
C LEU A 62 -4.24 -10.84 5.03
N ILE A 63 -4.40 -9.86 4.16
CA ILE A 63 -4.20 -9.99 2.73
C ILE A 63 -2.86 -9.35 2.37
N VAL A 64 -2.17 -9.96 1.41
CA VAL A 64 -1.13 -9.27 0.64
C VAL A 64 -1.60 -9.19 -0.80
N GLY A 65 -1.84 -7.96 -1.23
CA GLY A 65 -2.19 -7.63 -2.60
C GLY A 65 -0.99 -7.01 -3.28
N LYS A 66 -0.63 -7.53 -4.44
CA LYS A 66 0.37 -6.93 -5.31
C LYS A 66 -0.32 -6.27 -6.48
N GLU A 67 0.07 -5.04 -6.74
CA GLU A 67 -0.12 -4.39 -8.03
C GLU A 67 1.17 -4.49 -8.86
N ASN A 68 1.08 -4.32 -10.17
CA ASN A 68 2.23 -4.12 -11.04
C ASN A 68 1.92 -2.87 -11.88
N ILE A 69 2.71 -1.79 -11.74
CA ILE A 69 2.43 -0.48 -12.36
C ILE A 69 3.15 -0.29 -13.69
N TYR A 70 4.18 -1.08 -14.03
CA TYR A 70 4.92 -0.85 -15.27
C TYR A 70 4.40 -1.60 -16.50
N GLN A 71 3.79 -0.87 -17.44
CA GLN A 71 3.80 -1.18 -18.87
C GLN A 71 4.92 -0.37 -19.54
N GLU A 72 6.10 -0.95 -19.77
CA GLU A 72 6.99 -0.43 -20.80
C GLU A 72 7.11 -1.41 -21.98
N ASN A 73 6.55 -0.94 -23.10
CA ASN A 73 6.91 -1.20 -24.49
C ASN A 73 7.34 -2.63 -24.87
N ALA A 74 6.38 -3.35 -25.43
CA ALA A 74 6.57 -4.55 -26.22
C ALA A 74 7.68 -4.40 -27.27
N ASN A 75 8.73 -5.22 -27.16
CA ASN A 75 9.56 -5.62 -28.29
C ASN A 75 10.04 -7.08 -28.11
N ALA A 76 9.47 -7.95 -28.96
CA ALA A 76 10.00 -9.20 -29.49
C ALA A 76 10.63 -10.25 -28.53
N ASN A 77 9.90 -11.37 -28.39
CA ASN A 77 10.40 -12.75 -28.24
C ASN A 77 10.51 -13.41 -26.85
N ASN A 78 9.98 -12.82 -25.76
CA ASN A 78 9.72 -13.55 -24.52
C ASN A 78 8.31 -13.28 -23.99
N LEU A 79 7.34 -13.95 -24.61
CA LEU A 79 5.91 -13.86 -24.37
C LEU A 79 5.50 -14.65 -23.11
N ALA A 80 5.91 -14.24 -21.89
CA ALA A 80 5.42 -14.88 -20.65
C ALA A 80 5.53 -14.07 -19.35
N LEU A 81 6.12 -12.87 -19.35
CA LEU A 81 6.09 -11.98 -18.17
C LEU A 81 4.93 -10.99 -18.30
N SER A 82 3.72 -11.52 -18.45
CA SER A 82 2.50 -10.70 -18.43
C SER A 82 2.22 -10.36 -16.97
N ASN A 83 2.31 -9.08 -16.60
CA ASN A 83 2.02 -8.50 -15.27
C ASN A 83 0.88 -9.22 -14.54
N ARG A 84 1.22 -10.22 -13.70
CA ARG A 84 0.23 -11.00 -12.94
C ARG A 84 -0.06 -10.27 -11.64
N LYS A 85 -1.29 -9.79 -11.51
CA LYS A 85 -1.84 -9.28 -10.25
C LYS A 85 -2.12 -10.50 -9.36
N GLY A 86 -1.62 -10.50 -8.13
CA GLY A 86 -1.71 -11.65 -7.24
C GLY A 86 -2.34 -11.25 -5.92
N LEU A 87 -3.33 -12.04 -5.49
CA LEU A 87 -3.97 -11.88 -4.18
C LEU A 87 -3.71 -13.11 -3.34
N LEU A 88 -3.02 -12.91 -2.22
CA LEU A 88 -2.73 -13.95 -1.26
C LEU A 88 -3.75 -13.89 -0.12
N VAL A 89 -4.38 -15.03 0.15
CA VAL A 89 -5.33 -15.19 1.25
C VAL A 89 -4.91 -16.33 2.16
N PRO A 90 -5.19 -16.27 3.47
CA PRO A 90 -4.83 -17.34 4.41
C PRO A 90 -5.67 -18.60 4.16
N THR A 91 -5.17 -19.78 4.55
CA THR A 91 -5.93 -21.05 4.49
C THR A 91 -7.23 -21.04 5.25
N THR A 92 -7.33 -20.23 6.30
CA THR A 92 -8.53 -20.05 7.11
C THR A 92 -9.68 -19.36 6.35
N THR A 93 -9.41 -18.82 5.15
CA THR A 93 -10.42 -18.23 4.26
C THR A 93 -11.37 -19.29 3.73
N THR A 94 -12.67 -19.07 3.89
CA THR A 94 -13.72 -20.00 3.48
C THR A 94 -13.86 -20.10 1.96
N ASP A 95 -14.47 -21.18 1.46
CA ASP A 95 -14.78 -21.34 0.03
C ASP A 95 -15.77 -20.30 -0.49
N GLN A 96 -16.68 -19.85 0.38
CA GLN A 96 -17.64 -18.81 0.04
C GLN A 96 -16.96 -17.46 -0.17
N GLU A 97 -16.06 -17.07 0.75
CA GLU A 97 -15.26 -15.84 0.63
C GLU A 97 -14.38 -15.87 -0.64
N LEU A 98 -13.73 -17.00 -0.90
CA LEU A 98 -12.85 -17.14 -2.06
C LEU A 98 -13.62 -17.07 -3.39
N GLN A 99 -14.80 -17.71 -3.46
CA GLN A 99 -15.67 -17.60 -4.62
C GLN A 99 -16.18 -16.17 -4.81
N HIS A 100 -16.49 -15.46 -3.73
CA HIS A 100 -16.90 -14.05 -3.79
C HIS A 100 -15.80 -13.15 -4.34
N LEU A 101 -14.56 -13.34 -3.87
CA LEU A 101 -13.38 -12.64 -4.38
C LEU A 101 -13.19 -12.91 -5.89
N ARG A 102 -13.28 -14.18 -6.32
CA ARG A 102 -13.15 -14.56 -7.74
C ARG A 102 -14.23 -14.00 -8.65
N ASN A 103 -15.43 -13.78 -8.13
CA ASN A 103 -16.54 -13.21 -8.91
C ASN A 103 -16.42 -11.69 -9.05
N THR A 104 -15.76 -11.03 -8.11
CA THR A 104 -15.70 -9.56 -8.03
C THR A 104 -14.40 -9.00 -8.63
N LEU A 105 -13.29 -9.70 -8.45
CA LEU A 105 -11.98 -9.29 -8.95
C LEU A 105 -11.84 -9.62 -10.45
N PRO A 106 -11.02 -8.84 -11.19
CA PRO A 106 -10.72 -9.13 -12.58
C PRO A 106 -10.07 -10.50 -12.74
N SER A 107 -10.33 -11.19 -13.86
CA SER A 107 -9.76 -12.52 -14.14
C SER A 107 -8.23 -12.55 -14.25
N GLU A 108 -7.60 -11.39 -14.37
CA GLU A 108 -6.14 -11.23 -14.33
C GLU A 108 -5.57 -11.44 -12.92
N VAL A 109 -6.39 -11.27 -11.87
CA VAL A 109 -5.95 -11.41 -10.48
C VAL A 109 -5.97 -12.89 -10.09
N LYS A 110 -4.79 -13.47 -9.88
CA LYS A 110 -4.66 -14.84 -9.39
C LYS A 110 -4.84 -14.86 -7.88
N ILE A 111 -5.93 -15.49 -7.43
CA ILE A 111 -6.26 -15.63 -6.01
C ILE A 111 -5.87 -17.03 -5.54
N GLN A 112 -5.04 -17.09 -4.51
CA GLN A 112 -4.52 -18.35 -3.99
C GLN A 112 -4.47 -18.37 -2.47
N ARG A 113 -4.82 -19.52 -1.90
CA ARG A 113 -4.68 -19.78 -0.46
C ARG A 113 -3.25 -20.17 -0.13
N ILE A 114 -2.76 -19.59 0.95
CA ILE A 114 -1.45 -19.90 1.54
C ILE A 114 -1.63 -20.40 2.95
N GLU A 115 -0.98 -21.52 3.27
CA GLU A 115 -0.87 -22.00 4.63
C GLU A 115 0.29 -21.30 5.31
N GLU A 116 -0.04 -20.56 6.36
CA GLU A 116 0.93 -19.86 7.20
C GLU A 116 0.43 -19.96 8.66
N ARG A 117 1.37 -20.22 9.59
CA ARG A 117 1.07 -20.44 11.01
C ARG A 117 1.77 -19.46 11.97
N LEU A 118 2.61 -18.54 11.47
CA LEU A 118 3.43 -17.66 12.30
C LEU A 118 2.76 -16.31 12.56
N SER A 119 2.16 -15.68 11.54
CA SER A 119 1.51 -14.37 11.68
C SER A 119 0.52 -14.04 10.55
N ALA A 120 -0.03 -12.83 10.55
CA ALA A 120 -0.83 -12.36 9.41
C ALA A 120 0.05 -12.27 8.15
N LEU A 121 -0.46 -12.66 6.97
CA LEU A 121 0.31 -12.65 5.72
C LEU A 121 0.96 -11.27 5.44
N GLY A 122 0.26 -10.18 5.75
CA GLY A 122 0.77 -8.81 5.62
C GLY A 122 1.96 -8.47 6.51
N ASN A 123 2.24 -9.26 7.55
CA ASN A 123 3.44 -9.10 8.38
C ASN A 123 4.61 -9.97 7.90
N VAL A 124 4.32 -11.00 7.12
CA VAL A 124 5.24 -12.11 6.80
C VAL A 124 5.78 -11.95 5.38
N ILE A 125 5.01 -11.29 4.51
CA ILE A 125 5.32 -11.11 3.09
C ILE A 125 5.37 -9.61 2.80
N CYS A 126 6.46 -9.16 2.19
CA CYS A 126 6.57 -7.85 1.57
C CYS A 126 6.85 -8.07 0.08
N CYS A 127 6.11 -7.41 -0.80
CA CYS A 127 6.25 -7.62 -2.24
C CYS A 127 6.33 -6.29 -2.99
N ASN A 128 7.15 -6.30 -4.03
CA ASN A 128 7.23 -5.29 -5.07
C ASN A 128 6.86 -5.90 -6.43
N ASP A 129 6.73 -5.07 -7.47
CA ASP A 129 6.45 -5.38 -8.87
C ASP A 129 7.31 -6.51 -9.45
N HIS A 130 8.53 -6.66 -8.95
CA HIS A 130 9.47 -7.65 -9.43
C HIS A 130 9.59 -8.89 -8.54
N VAL A 131 9.38 -8.76 -7.23
CA VAL A 131 9.88 -9.73 -6.25
C VAL A 131 9.08 -9.73 -4.95
N ALA A 132 9.05 -10.88 -4.27
CA ALA A 132 8.49 -11.01 -2.93
C ALA A 132 9.51 -11.53 -1.92
N ILE A 133 9.60 -10.84 -0.78
CA ILE A 133 10.42 -11.25 0.36
C ILE A 133 9.50 -11.88 1.38
N VAL A 134 9.90 -13.06 1.83
CA VAL A 134 9.09 -13.93 2.68
C VAL A 134 9.88 -14.28 3.95
N HIS A 135 9.18 -14.63 5.02
CA HIS A 135 9.81 -15.07 6.28
C HIS A 135 10.54 -16.42 6.10
N PRO A 136 11.68 -16.68 6.79
CA PRO A 136 12.52 -17.85 6.51
C PRO A 136 11.92 -19.16 7.03
N ASP A 137 11.02 -19.07 8.01
CA ASP A 137 10.31 -20.22 8.56
C ASP A 137 9.08 -20.61 7.71
N LEU A 138 8.92 -20.01 6.51
CA LEU A 138 7.90 -20.45 5.58
C LEU A 138 8.30 -21.78 4.91
N GLU A 139 7.31 -22.62 4.70
CA GLU A 139 7.51 -23.88 4.00
C GLU A 139 7.80 -23.61 2.52
N ARG A 140 8.73 -24.38 1.93
CA ARG A 140 9.10 -24.23 0.50
C ARG A 140 7.89 -24.35 -0.45
N GLU A 141 6.92 -25.20 -0.11
CA GLU A 141 5.68 -25.31 -0.89
C GLU A 141 4.92 -23.97 -0.90
N THR A 142 4.87 -23.27 0.24
CA THR A 142 4.27 -21.94 0.34
C THR A 142 5.06 -20.90 -0.45
N GLU A 143 6.40 -20.96 -0.43
CA GLU A 143 7.25 -20.05 -1.23
C GLU A 143 6.98 -20.22 -2.73
N GLU A 144 6.93 -21.46 -3.23
CA GLU A 144 6.63 -21.75 -4.64
C GLU A 144 5.24 -21.23 -5.06
N ILE A 145 4.26 -21.37 -4.17
CA ILE A 145 2.90 -20.84 -4.39
C ILE A 145 2.93 -19.31 -4.48
N ILE A 146 3.63 -18.64 -3.56
CA ILE A 146 3.76 -17.17 -3.58
C ILE A 146 4.42 -16.72 -4.89
N ALA A 147 5.49 -17.40 -5.32
CA ALA A 147 6.20 -17.06 -6.53
C ALA A 147 5.32 -17.18 -7.79
N ASP A 148 4.53 -18.25 -7.87
CA ASP A 148 3.63 -18.50 -8.99
C ASP A 148 2.39 -17.57 -8.99
N VAL A 149 1.98 -17.06 -7.83
CA VAL A 149 0.83 -16.15 -7.70
C VAL A 149 1.22 -14.70 -7.96
N LEU A 150 2.33 -14.24 -7.37
CA LEU A 150 2.83 -12.88 -7.52
C LEU A 150 3.63 -12.67 -8.81
N GLY A 151 3.91 -13.76 -9.55
CA GLY A 151 4.68 -13.73 -10.80
C GLY A 151 6.12 -13.27 -10.59
N ALA A 152 6.68 -13.54 -9.42
CA ALA A 152 7.85 -12.88 -8.89
C ALA A 152 8.66 -13.86 -8.04
N PRO A 153 10.00 -13.98 -8.21
CA PRO A 153 10.78 -14.90 -7.40
C PRO A 153 10.67 -14.52 -5.92
N THR A 154 10.51 -15.55 -5.09
CA THR A 154 10.43 -15.42 -3.64
C THR A 154 11.78 -15.65 -3.00
N TRP A 155 12.07 -14.85 -1.97
CA TRP A 155 13.31 -14.98 -1.21
C TRP A 155 13.05 -14.99 0.30
N PRO A 156 13.53 -16.02 1.02
CA PRO A 156 13.46 -16.05 2.47
C PRO A 156 14.45 -15.03 3.06
N SER A 157 13.93 -14.00 3.72
CA SER A 157 14.72 -13.12 4.58
C SER A 157 14.89 -13.76 5.96
N ARG A 158 15.94 -13.41 6.72
CA ARG A 158 16.12 -13.91 8.10
C ARG A 158 15.18 -13.27 9.13
N THR A 159 14.33 -12.32 8.74
CA THR A 159 13.56 -11.47 9.67
C THR A 159 12.09 -11.30 9.26
N LYS A 160 11.24 -10.82 10.18
CA LYS A 160 9.83 -10.49 9.91
C LYS A 160 9.75 -9.28 8.98
N VAL A 161 9.10 -9.42 7.83
CA VAL A 161 9.33 -8.54 6.68
C VAL A 161 8.31 -7.39 6.59
N GLY A 162 7.03 -7.66 6.88
CA GLY A 162 5.92 -6.74 6.55
C GLY A 162 5.85 -5.46 7.38
N ASN A 163 6.48 -5.42 8.57
CA ASN A 163 6.63 -4.18 9.36
C ASN A 163 8.03 -3.55 9.23
N VAL A 164 8.95 -4.26 8.60
CA VAL A 164 10.40 -3.99 8.60
C VAL A 164 10.85 -3.41 7.27
N ILE A 165 10.13 -3.71 6.19
CA ILE A 165 10.44 -3.24 4.85
C ILE A 165 9.30 -2.34 4.35
N CYS A 166 9.66 -1.12 3.97
CA CYS A 166 8.81 -0.21 3.22
C CYS A 166 9.46 -0.02 1.85
N CYS A 167 8.84 -0.51 0.79
CA CYS A 167 9.39 -0.46 -0.56
C CYS A 167 8.54 0.40 -1.49
N ASN A 168 9.23 1.06 -2.40
CA ASN A 168 8.70 1.67 -3.60
C ASN A 168 9.37 1.02 -4.83
N ASP A 169 8.93 1.35 -6.03
CA ASP A 169 9.49 0.76 -7.27
C ASP A 169 10.97 1.10 -7.50
N HIS A 170 11.48 2.11 -6.81
CA HIS A 170 12.86 2.59 -6.97
C HIS A 170 13.75 2.31 -5.76
N VAL A 171 13.18 2.26 -4.55
CA VAL A 171 13.95 2.24 -3.31
C VAL A 171 13.21 1.47 -2.21
N ALA A 172 13.93 0.74 -1.38
CA ALA A 172 13.40 0.09 -0.20
C ALA A 172 14.11 0.57 1.08
N ILE A 173 13.33 0.86 2.12
CA ILE A 173 13.84 1.15 3.46
C ILE A 173 13.66 -0.07 4.34
N VAL A 174 14.75 -0.49 4.94
CA VAL A 174 14.79 -1.66 5.80
C VAL A 174 15.29 -1.32 7.20
N HIS A 175 14.99 -2.19 8.14
CA HIS A 175 15.42 -2.06 9.54
C HIS A 175 16.96 -1.98 9.67
N PRO A 176 17.50 -1.07 10.51
CA PRO A 176 18.94 -0.84 10.62
C PRO A 176 19.74 -2.06 11.10
N ASP A 177 19.16 -2.88 11.98
CA ASP A 177 19.80 -4.10 12.51
C ASP A 177 19.87 -5.26 11.52
N LEU A 178 19.47 -5.06 10.26
CA LEU A 178 19.65 -6.08 9.22
C LEU A 178 21.13 -6.26 8.87
N GLU A 179 21.53 -7.52 8.75
CA GLU A 179 22.86 -7.91 8.31
C GLU A 179 23.10 -7.44 6.87
N ARG A 180 24.32 -6.99 6.57
CA ARG A 180 24.69 -6.49 5.23
C ARG A 180 24.50 -7.53 4.13
N GLU A 181 24.72 -8.80 4.45
CA GLU A 181 24.43 -9.91 3.53
C GLU A 181 22.94 -9.96 3.17
N THR A 182 22.05 -9.73 4.14
CA THR A 182 20.61 -9.72 3.89
C THR A 182 20.20 -8.47 3.11
N GLU A 183 20.80 -7.31 3.39
CA GLU A 183 20.61 -6.08 2.62
C GLU A 183 21.01 -6.24 1.15
N GLU A 184 22.19 -6.79 0.87
CA GLU A 184 22.67 -7.07 -0.49
C GLU A 184 21.73 -8.02 -1.23
N ILE A 185 21.27 -9.09 -0.54
CA ILE A 185 20.26 -9.99 -1.10
C ILE A 185 18.98 -9.24 -1.41
N ILE A 186 18.44 -8.45 -0.48
CA ILE A 186 17.20 -7.68 -0.68
C ILE A 186 17.33 -6.72 -1.86
N ALA A 187 18.51 -6.09 -2.05
CA ALA A 187 18.75 -5.17 -3.16
C ALA A 187 18.76 -5.89 -4.50
N ASP A 188 19.50 -7.00 -4.60
CA ASP A 188 19.55 -7.84 -5.80
C ASP A 188 18.19 -8.44 -6.15
N VAL A 189 17.43 -8.75 -5.11
CA VAL A 189 16.14 -9.42 -5.16
C VAL A 189 15.06 -8.42 -5.58
N LEU A 190 14.87 -7.32 -4.86
CA LEU A 190 13.87 -6.31 -5.22
C LEU A 190 14.21 -5.55 -6.51
N GLY A 191 15.49 -5.54 -6.93
CA GLY A 191 15.95 -4.74 -8.06
C GLY A 191 15.94 -3.23 -7.77
N VAL A 192 15.96 -2.86 -6.49
CA VAL A 192 15.88 -1.48 -5.99
C VAL A 192 17.02 -1.22 -5.02
N GLU A 193 17.40 0.05 -4.86
CA GLU A 193 18.39 0.40 -3.86
C GLU A 193 17.79 0.22 -2.46
N VAL A 194 18.53 -0.46 -1.58
CA VAL A 194 18.10 -0.72 -0.21
C VAL A 194 18.88 0.18 0.73
N PHE A 195 18.16 0.91 1.57
CA PHE A 195 18.76 1.74 2.61
C PHE A 195 18.29 1.31 3.99
N ARG A 196 19.27 1.19 4.89
CA ARG A 196 19.02 1.02 6.32
C ARG A 196 18.81 2.39 6.95
N GLN A 197 17.56 2.70 7.28
CA GLN A 197 17.23 3.96 7.92
C GLN A 197 16.09 3.81 8.92
N THR A 198 16.13 4.60 9.99
CA THR A 198 15.06 4.68 10.99
C THR A 198 14.17 5.90 10.73
N VAL A 199 12.91 5.79 11.14
CA VAL A 199 11.94 6.88 11.04
C VAL A 199 11.62 7.37 12.43
N ALA A 200 12.17 8.53 12.82
CA ALA A 200 12.00 9.12 14.15
C ALA A 200 12.34 8.15 15.30
N ASP A 201 13.52 7.53 15.24
CA ASP A 201 14.02 6.50 16.17
C ASP A 201 13.20 5.19 16.20
N ASN A 202 12.17 5.06 15.36
CA ASN A 202 11.44 3.82 15.21
C ASN A 202 12.06 2.96 14.12
N VAL A 203 12.12 1.66 14.42
CA VAL A 203 12.70 0.65 13.54
C VAL A 203 11.67 -0.01 12.62
N LEU A 204 10.37 0.17 12.90
CA LEU A 204 9.27 -0.42 12.14
C LEU A 204 8.80 0.54 11.05
N THR A 205 9.57 0.63 9.97
CA THR A 205 9.33 1.56 8.86
C THR A 205 7.92 1.41 8.28
N GLY A 206 7.42 0.20 8.06
CA GLY A 206 6.11 -0.04 7.45
C GLY A 206 4.89 0.41 8.27
N SER A 207 5.02 0.54 9.60
CA SER A 207 3.92 1.04 10.45
C SER A 207 3.90 2.57 10.56
N TYR A 208 5.08 3.18 10.53
CA TYR A 208 5.28 4.62 10.79
C TYR A 208 5.50 5.45 9.52
N MET A 209 5.54 4.80 8.35
CA MET A 209 5.64 5.41 7.04
C MET A 209 4.56 4.85 6.13
N ALA A 210 3.94 5.71 5.34
CA ALA A 210 3.12 5.34 4.20
C ALA A 210 3.80 5.88 2.94
N LEU A 211 4.13 5.00 2.01
CA LEU A 211 4.91 5.32 0.82
C LEU A 211 4.11 4.95 -0.43
N SER A 212 4.26 5.77 -1.46
CA SER A 212 3.78 5.53 -2.82
C SER A 212 4.83 6.02 -3.81
N ASN A 213 4.63 5.73 -5.10
CA ASN A 213 5.49 6.23 -6.17
C ASN A 213 5.53 7.76 -6.29
N GLN A 214 4.49 8.45 -5.82
CA GLN A 214 4.38 9.90 -5.97
C GLN A 214 4.88 10.69 -4.76
N GLY A 215 4.87 10.06 -3.58
CA GLY A 215 5.14 10.73 -2.32
C GLY A 215 5.00 9.79 -1.14
N GLY A 216 5.35 10.29 0.05
CA GLY A 216 5.18 9.52 1.27
C GLY A 216 5.05 10.40 2.51
N ILE A 217 4.38 9.84 3.52
CA ILE A 217 4.23 10.48 4.83
C ILE A 217 5.01 9.68 5.85
N VAL A 218 5.77 10.40 6.67
CA VAL A 218 6.57 9.84 7.75
C VAL A 218 6.04 10.31 9.10
N HIS A 219 6.46 9.61 10.15
CA HIS A 219 6.13 9.95 11.53
C HIS A 219 6.35 11.45 11.86
N PRO A 220 5.44 12.11 12.60
CA PRO A 220 5.48 13.56 12.84
C PRO A 220 6.72 14.04 13.61
N LYS A 221 7.39 13.17 14.37
CA LYS A 221 8.62 13.52 15.12
C LYS A 221 9.91 13.37 14.30
N THR A 222 9.81 13.05 13.00
CA THR A 222 10.99 12.93 12.14
C THR A 222 11.64 14.29 11.97
N SER A 223 12.97 14.38 12.13
CA SER A 223 13.65 15.67 11.97
C SER A 223 13.61 16.12 10.51
N ILE A 224 13.68 17.43 10.26
CA ILE A 224 13.71 17.98 8.89
C ILE A 224 14.91 17.43 8.12
N ARG A 225 16.04 17.25 8.81
CA ARG A 225 17.24 16.65 8.24
C ARG A 225 17.00 15.22 7.77
N ASP A 226 16.40 14.38 8.62
CA ASP A 226 16.13 12.99 8.24
C ASP A 226 15.07 12.92 7.13
N GLN A 227 14.11 13.85 7.10
CA GLN A 227 13.14 13.98 6.01
C GLN A 227 13.83 14.32 4.69
N ASP A 228 14.74 15.30 4.67
CA ASP A 228 15.48 15.69 3.47
C ASP A 228 16.41 14.58 2.98
N GLU A 229 17.07 13.87 3.90
CA GLU A 229 17.88 12.69 3.61
C GLU A 229 17.01 11.58 3.00
N LEU A 230 15.89 11.22 3.64
CA LEU A 230 14.98 10.21 3.14
C LEU A 230 14.32 10.59 1.80
N SER A 231 13.98 11.86 1.60
CA SER A 231 13.38 12.33 0.35
C SER A 231 14.40 12.29 -0.80
N SER A 232 15.67 12.59 -0.51
CA SER A 232 16.76 12.47 -1.48
C SER A 232 17.03 11.00 -1.85
N LEU A 233 16.93 10.10 -0.86
CA LEU A 233 17.11 8.67 -1.06
C LEU A 233 15.96 8.08 -1.88
N LEU A 234 14.71 8.26 -1.43
CA LEU A 234 13.53 7.67 -2.06
C LEU A 234 13.16 8.31 -3.40
N GLN A 235 13.77 9.45 -3.75
CA GLN A 235 13.44 10.29 -4.92
C GLN A 235 11.98 10.79 -4.96
N VAL A 236 11.25 10.66 -3.85
CA VAL A 236 9.87 11.14 -3.71
C VAL A 236 9.79 12.20 -2.61
N PRO A 237 8.87 13.17 -2.72
CA PRO A 237 8.63 14.14 -1.66
C PRO A 237 8.12 13.42 -0.41
N LEU A 238 8.81 13.64 0.71
CA LEU A 238 8.38 13.17 2.02
C LEU A 238 8.00 14.34 2.92
N VAL A 239 6.94 14.16 3.68
CA VAL A 239 6.53 15.13 4.70
C VAL A 239 6.24 14.39 6.00
N ALA A 240 6.76 14.93 7.11
CA ALA A 240 6.34 14.50 8.44
C ALA A 240 4.91 14.95 8.71
N GLY A 241 4.03 13.98 8.91
CA GLY A 241 2.61 14.20 9.12
C GLY A 241 2.04 13.17 10.08
N SER A 242 0.97 13.57 10.77
CA SER A 242 0.15 12.65 11.55
C SER A 242 -1.19 12.41 10.86
N VAL A 243 -1.87 11.37 11.32
CA VAL A 243 -3.26 11.08 10.95
C VAL A 243 -4.11 11.02 12.21
N ASN A 244 -5.43 11.16 12.09
CA ASN A 244 -6.35 10.95 13.20
C ASN A 244 -6.07 11.84 14.44
N ARG A 245 -5.84 13.15 14.25
CA ARG A 245 -5.52 14.12 15.32
C ARG A 245 -4.22 13.80 16.05
N GLY A 246 -3.13 13.56 15.33
CA GLY A 246 -1.82 13.35 15.95
C GLY A 246 -1.46 11.89 16.25
N SER A 247 -2.16 10.92 15.65
CA SER A 247 -1.73 9.52 15.72
C SER A 247 -0.40 9.34 14.97
N PRO A 248 0.60 8.71 15.61
CA PRO A 248 1.90 8.47 15.00
C PRO A 248 1.90 7.34 13.96
N VAL A 249 0.89 6.46 13.98
CA VAL A 249 0.84 5.27 13.14
C VAL A 249 0.18 5.59 11.80
N VAL A 250 0.99 6.07 10.87
CA VAL A 250 0.55 6.52 9.53
C VAL A 250 0.08 5.33 8.69
N GLY A 251 0.84 4.22 8.65
CA GLY A 251 0.54 3.07 7.78
C GLY A 251 -0.76 2.35 8.10
N ALA A 252 -1.22 2.38 9.36
CA ALA A 252 -2.52 1.82 9.74
C ALA A 252 -3.66 2.84 9.61
N GLY A 253 -3.36 4.14 9.73
CA GLY A 253 -4.35 5.22 9.76
C GLY A 253 -4.80 5.69 8.38
N MET A 254 -4.07 5.35 7.32
CA MET A 254 -4.44 5.66 5.95
C MET A 254 -4.10 4.51 4.99
N VAL A 255 -4.78 4.49 3.86
CA VAL A 255 -4.37 3.75 2.65
C VAL A 255 -4.28 4.74 1.51
N VAL A 256 -3.29 4.55 0.65
CA VAL A 256 -3.02 5.45 -0.46
C VAL A 256 -2.87 4.68 -1.75
N ASN A 257 -3.34 5.33 -2.80
CA ASN A 257 -3.19 4.94 -4.18
C ASN A 257 -2.79 6.19 -5.00
N ASP A 258 -2.43 6.03 -6.27
CA ASP A 258 -1.93 7.15 -7.09
C ASP A 258 -2.94 8.28 -7.27
N TRP A 259 -4.25 8.01 -7.14
CA TRP A 259 -5.31 9.02 -7.31
C TRP A 259 -6.20 9.24 -6.07
N LEU A 260 -6.18 8.34 -5.10
CA LEU A 260 -7.03 8.39 -3.90
C LEU A 260 -6.23 8.07 -2.64
N ALA A 261 -6.42 8.88 -1.60
CA ALA A 261 -6.02 8.52 -0.24
C ALA A 261 -7.24 8.46 0.66
N ILE A 262 -7.35 7.40 1.45
CA ILE A 262 -8.43 7.23 2.42
C ILE A 262 -7.80 7.27 3.80
N THR A 263 -8.29 8.20 4.62
CA THR A 263 -7.80 8.43 5.98
C THR A 263 -8.93 8.24 6.99
N GLY A 264 -8.58 8.06 8.27
CA GLY A 264 -9.58 8.01 9.33
C GLY A 264 -10.36 9.31 9.50
N LEU A 265 -11.61 9.22 9.95
CA LEU A 265 -12.54 10.35 10.10
C LEU A 265 -12.04 11.47 11.00
N ASP A 266 -11.26 11.14 12.02
CA ASP A 266 -10.68 12.12 12.94
C ASP A 266 -9.55 12.95 12.32
N THR A 267 -9.07 12.59 11.13
CA THR A 267 -8.01 13.34 10.42
C THR A 267 -8.45 14.78 10.16
N THR A 268 -7.67 15.72 10.68
CA THR A 268 -7.96 17.16 10.60
C THR A 268 -7.86 17.69 9.18
N ALA A 269 -8.49 18.82 8.88
CA ALA A 269 -8.43 19.41 7.53
C ALA A 269 -7.00 19.82 7.14
N THR A 270 -6.18 20.18 8.14
CA THR A 270 -4.76 20.48 7.95
C THR A 270 -3.96 19.23 7.60
N GLU A 271 -4.22 18.10 8.27
CA GLU A 271 -3.57 16.82 7.94
C GLU A 271 -3.96 16.34 6.53
N LEU A 272 -5.25 16.44 6.17
CA LEU A 272 -5.71 16.09 4.81
C LEU A 272 -5.04 16.93 3.73
N SER A 273 -4.97 18.26 3.91
CA SER A 273 -4.35 19.14 2.92
C SER A 273 -2.87 18.80 2.70
N VAL A 274 -2.18 18.32 3.73
CA VAL A 274 -0.80 17.82 3.60
C VAL A 274 -0.80 16.54 2.79
N VAL A 275 -1.66 15.57 3.10
CA VAL A 275 -1.77 14.29 2.36
C VAL A 275 -2.04 14.53 0.88
N GLU A 276 -2.99 15.38 0.53
CA GLU A 276 -3.31 15.70 -0.87
C GLU A 276 -2.13 16.33 -1.61
N SER A 277 -1.38 17.21 -0.94
CA SER A 277 -0.22 17.87 -1.53
C SER A 277 0.96 16.92 -1.75
N VAL A 278 1.20 16.00 -0.82
CA VAL A 278 2.34 15.07 -0.85
C VAL A 278 2.16 14.03 -1.94
N PHE A 279 0.96 13.44 -2.00
CA PHE A 279 0.63 12.40 -2.96
C PHE A 279 0.13 12.95 -4.31
N ARG A 280 0.09 14.27 -4.48
CA ARG A 280 -0.38 14.96 -5.72
C ARG A 280 -1.76 14.49 -6.18
N LEU A 281 -2.65 14.26 -5.22
CA LEU A 281 -3.96 13.67 -5.46
C LEU A 281 -4.88 14.69 -6.15
N GLY A 282 -5.21 14.45 -7.41
CA GLY A 282 -6.14 15.28 -8.18
C GLY A 282 -5.66 15.71 -9.56
N GLU A 283 -4.36 15.53 -9.86
CA GLU A 283 -3.82 15.84 -11.20
C GLU A 283 -4.02 14.69 -12.21
N MET A 284 -4.30 13.47 -11.74
CA MET A 284 -4.18 12.23 -12.52
C MET A 284 -5.40 11.29 -12.49
N ALA A 285 -6.59 11.76 -12.09
CA ALA A 285 -7.79 10.91 -12.12
C ALA A 285 -8.03 10.35 -13.54
N PRO A 286 -8.21 9.03 -13.72
CA PRO A 286 -8.50 8.42 -15.01
C PRO A 286 -9.94 8.75 -15.41
N GLY A 287 -10.10 9.93 -16.00
CA GLY A 287 -11.40 10.51 -16.33
C GLY A 287 -11.28 12.02 -16.25
N GLY A 288 -10.95 12.65 -17.39
CA GLY A 288 -10.84 14.10 -17.48
C GLY A 288 -12.13 14.81 -17.05
N ALA A 289 -12.17 15.25 -15.80
CA ALA A 289 -12.97 16.37 -15.36
C ALA A 289 -12.05 17.60 -15.31
N SER A 290 -11.72 18.11 -16.49
CA SER A 290 -11.31 19.51 -16.61
C SER A 290 -12.41 20.40 -16.03
N GLY A 291 -12.12 21.11 -14.93
CA GLY A 291 -12.94 22.27 -14.55
C GLY A 291 -13.29 22.41 -13.07
N ALA A 292 -12.30 22.43 -12.17
CA ALA A 292 -12.39 23.23 -10.95
C ALA A 292 -11.00 23.74 -10.54
N GLY A 293 -10.26 24.26 -11.51
CA GLY A 293 -9.18 25.20 -11.24
C GLY A 293 -9.81 26.43 -10.59
N VAL A 294 -9.80 26.49 -9.27
CA VAL A 294 -9.98 27.76 -8.56
C VAL A 294 -8.79 28.61 -8.96
N ASN A 295 -9.01 29.47 -9.96
CA ASN A 295 -8.11 30.54 -10.38
C ASN A 295 -7.69 31.35 -9.15
N LYS A 296 -6.54 31.01 -8.55
CA LYS A 296 -5.90 31.79 -7.50
C LYS A 296 -5.18 33.02 -8.04
N GLU A 297 -5.14 33.22 -9.35
CA GLU A 297 -4.46 34.36 -9.98
C GLU A 297 -5.40 35.51 -10.39
N SER A 298 -6.73 35.33 -10.41
CA SER A 298 -7.68 36.36 -10.88
C SER A 298 -8.30 37.24 -9.78
N ILE A 299 -7.87 37.12 -8.51
CA ILE A 299 -8.45 37.89 -7.38
C ILE A 299 -7.63 39.14 -7.03
N VAL A 300 -6.44 39.35 -7.62
CA VAL A 300 -5.53 40.43 -7.19
C VAL A 300 -5.62 41.70 -8.06
N GLU A 301 -6.27 41.70 -9.22
CA GLU A 301 -6.31 42.89 -10.10
C GLU A 301 -7.58 43.75 -10.01
N SER A 302 -8.56 43.43 -9.15
CA SER A 302 -9.78 44.24 -9.01
C SER A 302 -9.76 45.27 -7.86
N PHE A 303 -8.59 45.60 -7.33
CA PHE A 303 -8.42 46.68 -6.35
C PHE A 303 -7.20 47.53 -6.68
N TYR A 304 -7.27 48.31 -7.75
CA TYR A 304 -6.62 49.62 -7.90
C TYR A 304 -7.37 50.47 -8.92
#